data_AF-A0A2P2I0A5-F1
#
_entry.id   AF-A0A2P2I0A5-F1
#
_cell.length_a   1.000
_cell.length_b   1.000
_cell.length_c   1.000
_cell.angle_alpha   90.00
_cell.angle_beta   90.00
_cell.angle_gamma   90.00
#
_symmetry.space_group_name_H-M   'P 1'
#
loop_
_entity.id
_entity.type
_entity.pdbx_description
1 polymer ?
#
loop_
_entity_poly.entity_id
_entity_poly.type
_entity_poly.pdbx_seq_one_letter_code
_entity_poly.pdbx_strand_id
1 'polypeptide(L)'
;KLFCPRCGHNTLKRVSMTTDPDGTQHIWISRRRLNTRGMKFNLPKPRGGQHAVMPLLTADQKFPMQWAKRSKNINVMDQDYVAGSSPFSVRDVYSRAAQHGYYSGQNKGIKGQLKHAKIWKPKKGKVVKK
;
A
#
# COMPACT_ATOMS: atom_id res chain seq x y z
N LYS A 1 -10.30 -2.58 -8.14
CA LYS A 1 -9.82 -3.98 -8.03
C LYS A 1 -8.37 -4.03 -8.51
N LEU A 2 -7.50 -4.82 -7.86
CA LEU A 2 -6.09 -4.98 -8.24
C LEU A 2 -5.90 -6.17 -9.19
N PHE A 3 -6.45 -7.32 -8.81
CA PHE A 3 -6.39 -8.55 -9.59
C PHE A 3 -7.53 -8.66 -10.60
N CYS A 4 -7.24 -9.25 -11.76
CA CYS A 4 -8.23 -9.59 -12.77
C CYS A 4 -9.13 -10.73 -12.27
N PRO A 5 -10.47 -10.61 -12.36
CA PRO A 5 -11.39 -11.64 -11.87
C PRO A 5 -11.36 -12.93 -12.71
N ARG A 6 -10.97 -12.86 -13.99
CA ARG A 6 -10.92 -14.03 -14.87
C ARG A 6 -9.62 -14.81 -14.72
N CYS A 7 -8.47 -14.14 -14.61
CA CYS A 7 -7.16 -14.80 -14.62
C CYS A 7 -6.38 -14.68 -13.30
N GLY A 8 -6.86 -13.95 -12.30
CA GLY A 8 -6.21 -13.82 -10.98
C GLY A 8 -4.91 -12.99 -10.95
N HIS A 9 -4.42 -12.49 -12.09
CA HIS A 9 -3.17 -11.74 -12.16
C HIS A 9 -3.36 -10.24 -11.87
N ASN A 10 -2.33 -9.59 -11.32
CA ASN A 10 -2.28 -8.14 -11.08
C ASN A 10 -1.87 -7.37 -12.35
N THR A 11 -2.67 -7.48 -13.41
CA THR A 11 -2.39 -6.93 -14.75
C THR A 11 -3.34 -5.80 -15.15
N LEU A 12 -4.32 -5.47 -14.31
CA LEU A 12 -5.31 -4.45 -14.64
C LEU A 12 -4.67 -3.06 -14.78
N LYS A 13 -5.04 -2.37 -15.85
CA LYS A 13 -4.68 -0.97 -16.09
C LYS A 13 -5.92 -0.09 -16.07
N ARG A 14 -5.79 1.08 -15.45
CA ARG A 14 -6.85 2.10 -15.48
C ARG A 14 -6.87 2.76 -16.86
N VAL A 15 -8.06 2.82 -17.45
CA VAL A 15 -8.33 3.43 -18.75
C VAL A 15 -9.56 4.34 -18.59
N SER A 16 -9.60 5.46 -19.30
CA SER A 16 -10.78 6.33 -19.33
C SER A 16 -11.77 5.85 -20.40
N MET A 17 -13.05 5.99 -20.11
CA MET A 17 -14.14 5.59 -21.00
C MET A 17 -15.17 6.72 -21.05
N THR A 18 -15.71 6.98 -22.22
CA THR A 18 -16.83 7.90 -22.44
C THR A 18 -17.99 7.12 -23.04
N THR A 19 -19.21 7.42 -22.60
CA THR A 19 -20.44 6.83 -23.12
C THR A 19 -21.25 7.93 -23.78
N ASP A 20 -21.58 7.76 -25.05
CA ASP A 20 -22.38 8.72 -25.81
C ASP A 20 -23.88 8.51 -25.56
N PRO A 21 -24.74 9.50 -25.87
CA PRO A 21 -26.19 9.36 -25.74
C PRO A 21 -26.78 8.20 -26.56
N ASP A 22 -26.12 7.81 -27.66
CA ASP A 22 -26.51 6.66 -28.49
C ASP A 22 -26.18 5.30 -27.83
N GLY A 23 -25.53 5.31 -26.67
CA GLY A 23 -25.11 4.13 -25.93
C GLY A 23 -23.75 3.56 -26.38
N THR A 24 -23.10 4.18 -27.36
CA THR A 24 -21.73 3.81 -27.79
C THR A 24 -20.71 4.13 -26.70
N GLN A 25 -19.77 3.20 -26.49
CA GLN A 25 -18.71 3.35 -25.50
C GLN A 25 -17.36 3.51 -26.19
N HIS A 26 -16.70 4.63 -25.94
CA HIS A 26 -15.35 4.90 -26.43
C HIS A 26 -14.32 4.70 -25.32
N ILE A 27 -13.36 3.82 -25.58
CA ILE A 27 -12.29 3.46 -24.64
C ILE A 27 -10.97 4.12 -25.08
N TRP A 28 -10.39 4.93 -24.20
CA TRP A 28 -9.21 5.74 -24.52
C TRP A 28 -7.92 5.07 -24.07
N ILE A 29 -7.38 4.16 -24.90
CA ILE A 29 -6.16 3.41 -24.60
C ILE A 29 -4.91 4.28 -24.79
N SER A 30 -4.05 4.34 -23.78
CA SER A 30 -2.77 5.06 -23.89
C SER A 30 -1.81 4.35 -24.84
N ARG A 31 -1.16 5.11 -25.73
CA ARG A 31 -0.09 4.61 -26.62
C ARG A 31 1.23 4.33 -25.90
N ARG A 32 1.36 4.69 -24.61
CA ARG A 32 2.59 4.43 -23.84
C ARG A 32 2.75 2.94 -23.57
N ARG A 33 3.91 2.39 -23.95
CA ARG A 33 4.26 0.98 -23.72
C ARG A 33 4.27 0.64 -22.23
N LEU A 34 3.84 -0.58 -21.92
CA LEU A 34 3.89 -1.12 -20.56
C LEU A 34 5.35 -1.38 -20.16
N ASN A 35 5.78 -0.81 -19.04
CA ASN A 35 7.12 -1.05 -18.50
C ASN A 35 7.13 -2.37 -17.69
N THR A 36 8.02 -3.29 -18.06
CA THR A 36 8.22 -4.60 -17.39
C THR A 36 9.20 -4.55 -16.22
N ARG A 37 9.90 -3.43 -16.03
CA ARG A 37 10.89 -3.28 -14.94
C ARG A 37 10.22 -3.40 -13.57
N GLY A 38 10.83 -4.18 -12.69
CA GLY A 38 10.36 -4.38 -11.30
C GLY A 38 9.28 -5.45 -11.14
N MET A 39 8.84 -6.12 -12.22
CA MET A 39 7.87 -7.22 -12.12
C MET A 39 8.51 -8.55 -11.72
N LYS A 40 9.77 -8.80 -12.11
CA LYS A 40 10.52 -10.02 -11.77
C LYS A 40 11.49 -9.72 -10.62
N PHE A 41 11.30 -10.39 -9.49
CA PHE A 41 12.16 -10.31 -8.31
C PHE A 41 12.09 -11.61 -7.51
N ASN A 42 13.08 -11.84 -6.65
CA ASN A 42 13.12 -13.02 -5.79
C ASN A 42 12.12 -12.86 -4.64
N LEU A 43 11.29 -13.88 -4.45
CA LEU A 43 10.33 -13.90 -3.35
C LEU A 43 11.02 -14.34 -2.04
N PRO A 44 10.63 -13.76 -0.89
CA PRO A 44 11.06 -14.28 0.39
C PRO A 44 10.47 -15.67 0.63
N LYS A 45 11.15 -16.48 1.45
CA LYS A 45 10.62 -17.78 1.87
C LYS A 45 9.24 -17.61 2.53
N PRO A 46 8.24 -18.45 2.21
CA PRO A 46 6.93 -18.38 2.86
C PRO A 46 7.09 -18.62 4.37
N ARG A 47 6.47 -17.76 5.18
CA ARG A 47 6.50 -17.82 6.65
C ARG A 47 5.09 -17.69 7.20
N GLY A 48 4.77 -18.47 8.22
CA GLY A 48 3.54 -18.36 9.01
C GLY A 48 3.71 -17.55 10.28
N GLY A 49 2.64 -17.48 11.08
CA GLY A 49 2.62 -16.83 12.39
C GLY A 49 1.89 -15.48 12.41
N GLN A 50 1.66 -14.96 13.63
CA GLN A 50 0.91 -13.72 13.86
C GLN A 50 1.60 -12.47 13.28
N HIS A 51 2.91 -12.53 13.10
CA HIS A 51 3.73 -11.40 12.63
C HIS A 51 4.35 -11.65 11.24
N ALA A 52 3.82 -12.61 10.47
CA ALA A 52 4.33 -12.90 9.13
C ALA A 52 4.13 -11.70 8.18
N VAL A 53 5.22 -11.29 7.51
CA VAL A 53 5.19 -10.26 6.47
C VAL A 53 5.39 -10.93 5.12
N MET A 54 4.29 -11.05 4.36
CA MET A 54 4.28 -11.67 3.04
C MET A 54 3.85 -10.64 1.99
N PRO A 55 4.41 -10.70 0.77
CA PRO A 55 3.89 -9.90 -0.34
C PRO A 55 2.50 -10.40 -0.76
N LEU A 56 1.66 -9.50 -1.27
CA LEU A 56 0.35 -9.82 -1.83
C LEU A 56 0.50 -10.35 -3.27
N LEU A 57 0.22 -11.63 -3.48
CA LEU A 57 0.34 -12.33 -4.76
C LEU A 57 -1.01 -12.64 -5.39
N THR A 58 -2.03 -12.90 -4.58
CA THR A 58 -3.39 -13.26 -5.03
C THR A 58 -4.44 -12.45 -4.29
N ALA A 59 -5.67 -12.39 -4.82
CA ALA A 59 -6.77 -11.65 -4.21
C ALA A 59 -7.19 -12.25 -2.86
N ASP A 60 -7.23 -13.58 -2.78
CA ASP A 60 -7.73 -14.33 -1.62
C ASP A 60 -6.63 -14.71 -0.62
N GLN A 61 -5.47 -14.06 -0.70
CA GLN A 61 -4.37 -14.30 0.21
C GLN A 61 -4.73 -13.85 1.64
N LYS A 62 -4.63 -14.77 2.59
CA LYS A 62 -4.89 -14.49 4.01
C LYS A 62 -3.72 -13.71 4.63
N PHE A 63 -4.04 -12.70 5.42
CA PHE A 63 -3.07 -11.94 6.21
C PHE A 63 -3.38 -12.04 7.71
N PRO A 64 -2.35 -12.01 8.57
CA PRO A 64 -2.57 -11.89 10.00
C PRO A 64 -3.23 -10.55 10.34
N MET A 65 -4.10 -10.57 11.34
CA MET A 65 -4.75 -9.38 11.84
C MET A 65 -3.75 -8.53 12.64
N GLN A 66 -3.31 -7.41 12.07
CA GLN A 66 -2.33 -6.50 12.66
C GLN A 66 -2.88 -5.07 12.62
N TRP A 67 -3.84 -4.79 13.51
CA TRP A 67 -4.45 -3.47 13.60
C TRP A 67 -3.68 -2.55 14.55
N ALA A 68 -3.50 -1.30 14.14
CA ALA A 68 -3.11 -0.24 15.04
C ALA A 68 -4.31 0.15 15.94
N LYS A 69 -4.03 0.62 17.15
CA LYS A 69 -5.06 1.27 17.97
C LYS A 69 -5.57 2.53 17.26
N ARG A 70 -6.87 2.80 17.38
CA ARG A 70 -7.49 3.98 16.79
C ARG A 70 -6.96 5.24 17.47
N SER A 71 -6.43 6.18 16.70
CA SER A 71 -6.24 7.57 17.17
C SER A 71 -7.34 8.45 16.62
N LYS A 72 -7.65 9.52 17.37
CA LYS A 72 -8.52 10.60 16.90
C LYS A 72 -7.67 11.54 16.04
N ASN A 73 -8.11 11.79 14.81
CA ASN A 73 -7.60 12.93 14.05
C ASN A 73 -8.30 14.18 14.60
N ILE A 74 -7.53 15.24 14.82
CA ILE A 74 -8.09 16.49 15.31
C ILE A 74 -8.61 17.29 14.13
N ASN A 75 -9.89 17.70 14.17
CA ASN A 75 -10.42 18.66 13.22
C ASN A 75 -10.44 20.03 13.88
N VAL A 76 -9.93 21.03 13.17
CA VAL A 76 -9.85 22.42 13.67
C VAL A 76 -11.24 23.06 13.78
N MET A 77 -12.20 22.58 12.97
CA MET A 77 -13.56 23.10 12.92
C MET A 77 -14.52 22.41 13.90
N ASP A 78 -14.02 21.48 14.73
CA ASP A 78 -14.86 20.83 15.75
C ASP A 78 -15.12 21.82 16.90
N GLN A 79 -16.34 21.81 17.43
CA GLN A 79 -16.77 22.66 18.54
C GLN A 79 -15.87 22.50 19.79
N ASP A 80 -15.34 21.31 20.01
CA ASP A 80 -14.50 20.99 21.17
C ASP A 80 -13.00 21.28 20.96
N TYR A 81 -12.60 21.88 19.83
CA TYR A 81 -11.18 22.10 19.50
C TYR A 81 -10.48 23.06 20.48
N VAL A 82 -11.15 24.17 20.84
CA VAL A 82 -10.59 25.21 21.73
C VAL A 82 -10.43 24.72 23.17
N ALA A 83 -11.28 23.78 23.60
CA ALA A 83 -11.24 23.20 24.95
C ALA A 83 -10.21 22.06 25.11
N GLY A 84 -9.55 21.64 24.03
CA GLY A 84 -8.57 20.57 24.05
C GLY A 84 -7.26 20.96 24.75
N SER A 85 -6.63 20.01 25.44
CA SER A 85 -5.34 20.26 26.12
C SER A 85 -4.19 20.54 25.17
N SER A 86 -4.27 20.08 23.92
CA SER A 86 -3.24 20.25 22.91
C SER A 86 -3.87 20.35 21.51
N PRO A 87 -3.34 21.22 20.63
CA PRO A 87 -3.80 21.34 19.25
C PRO A 87 -3.41 20.14 18.36
N PHE A 88 -2.58 19.20 18.85
CA PHE A 88 -2.07 18.08 18.07
C PHE A 88 -2.63 16.73 18.52
N SER A 89 -2.83 15.82 17.56
CA SER A 89 -3.34 14.48 17.86
C SER A 89 -2.34 13.67 18.69
N VAL A 90 -2.79 13.11 19.82
CA VAL A 90 -1.99 12.21 20.63
C VAL A 90 -1.72 10.91 19.86
N ARG A 91 -0.43 10.51 19.81
CA ARG A 91 -0.02 9.23 19.22
C ARG A 91 0.10 8.16 20.29
N ASP A 92 -0.26 6.93 19.92
CA ASP A 92 -0.07 5.76 20.76
C ASP A 92 1.40 5.31 20.76
N VAL A 93 2.02 5.29 21.93
CA VAL A 93 3.42 4.86 22.15
C VAL A 93 3.49 3.57 22.97
N TYR A 94 2.50 3.30 23.81
CA TYR A 94 2.56 2.27 24.84
C TYR A 94 1.99 0.92 24.40
N SER A 95 1.13 0.88 23.38
CA SER A 95 0.54 -0.39 22.98
C SER A 95 1.54 -1.35 22.37
N ARG A 96 1.24 -2.65 22.48
CA ARG A 96 1.98 -3.70 21.78
C ARG A 96 1.98 -3.49 20.25
N ALA A 97 0.91 -2.96 19.69
CA ALA A 97 0.84 -2.60 18.27
C ALA A 97 1.86 -1.50 17.91
N ALA A 98 1.99 -0.47 18.77
CA ALA A 98 2.97 0.59 18.61
C ALA A 98 4.42 0.08 18.71
N GLN A 99 4.71 -0.85 19.62
CA GLN A 99 6.02 -1.52 19.72
C GLN A 99 6.38 -2.30 18.45
N HIS A 100 5.39 -2.94 17.81
CA HIS A 100 5.57 -3.59 16.51
C HIS A 100 5.52 -2.62 15.32
N GLY A 101 5.36 -1.31 15.56
CA GLY A 101 5.42 -0.26 14.56
C GLY A 101 4.12 -0.06 13.76
N TYR A 102 2.98 -0.52 14.28
CA TYR A 102 1.64 -0.27 13.73
C TYR A 102 1.03 0.95 14.42
N TYR A 103 0.88 2.05 13.66
CA TYR A 103 0.27 3.29 14.13
C TYR A 103 -0.96 3.62 13.30
N SER A 104 -1.95 4.25 13.91
CA SER A 104 -3.13 4.79 13.22
C SER A 104 -2.71 5.82 12.17
N GLY A 105 -3.37 5.79 11.00
CA GLY A 105 -3.04 6.68 9.88
C GLY A 105 -1.75 6.34 9.13
N GLN A 106 -0.84 5.55 9.71
CA GLN A 106 0.26 4.96 8.95
C GLN A 106 -0.27 3.81 8.10
N ASN A 107 -0.37 4.05 6.79
CA ASN A 107 -0.74 3.07 5.79
C ASN A 107 0.38 2.04 5.56
N LYS A 108 0.73 1.28 6.62
CA LYS A 108 1.59 0.08 6.54
C LYS A 108 0.79 -1.20 6.30
N GLY A 109 -0.55 -1.14 6.25
CA GLY A 109 -1.35 -2.19 5.60
C GLY A 109 -0.98 -2.30 4.11
N ILE A 110 -1.31 -3.42 3.46
CA ILE A 110 -1.12 -3.82 2.03
C ILE A 110 -0.07 -3.02 1.21
N LYS A 111 -0.20 -1.69 1.05
CA LYS A 111 0.84 -0.77 0.55
C LYS A 111 2.20 -0.90 1.26
N GLY A 112 2.25 -1.29 2.53
CA GLY A 112 3.47 -1.63 3.28
C GLY A 112 4.10 -2.96 2.86
N GLN A 113 3.29 -3.97 2.56
CA GLN A 113 3.72 -5.30 2.10
C GLN A 113 4.09 -5.30 0.61
N LEU A 114 3.54 -4.36 -0.18
CA LEU A 114 3.96 -4.07 -1.55
C LEU A 114 5.37 -3.43 -1.64
N LYS A 115 5.99 -3.04 -0.51
CA LYS A 115 7.33 -2.43 -0.50
C LYS A 115 8.45 -3.44 -0.76
N HIS A 116 8.19 -4.74 -0.69
CA HIS A 116 9.17 -5.77 -1.08
C HIS A 116 9.47 -5.74 -2.59
N ALA A 117 8.65 -5.08 -3.42
CA ALA A 117 8.98 -4.77 -4.81
C ALA A 117 9.90 -3.53 -4.97
N LYS A 118 10.21 -2.80 -3.89
CA LYS A 118 11.01 -1.56 -3.91
C LYS A 118 12.28 -1.59 -3.05
N ILE A 119 12.63 -2.72 -2.44
CA ILE A 119 13.87 -2.89 -1.64
C ILE A 119 14.85 -3.78 -2.41
N TRP A 120 15.26 -3.33 -3.59
CA TRP A 120 16.58 -3.69 -4.11
C TRP A 120 17.14 -2.48 -4.85
N LYS A 121 17.88 -1.65 -4.11
CA LYS A 121 18.81 -0.69 -4.69
C LYS A 121 20.18 -1.36 -4.59
N PRO A 122 20.84 -1.74 -5.69
CA PRO A 122 22.21 -2.19 -5.60
C PRO A 122 23.04 -1.05 -4.98
N LYS A 123 23.80 -1.34 -3.92
CA LYS A 123 24.82 -0.39 -3.43
C LYS A 123 25.74 -0.12 -4.62
N LYS A 124 25.78 1.12 -5.13
CA LYS A 124 26.80 1.52 -6.09
C LYS A 124 28.15 1.36 -5.38
N GLY A 125 28.87 0.29 -5.68
CA GLY A 125 30.28 0.20 -5.34
C GLY A 125 30.98 1.41 -5.95
N LYS A 126 31.74 2.16 -5.14
CA LYS A 126 32.64 3.18 -5.67
C LYS A 126 33.68 2.43 -6.49
N VAL A 127 33.63 2.56 -7.80
CA VAL A 127 34.74 2.16 -8.67
C VAL A 127 35.85 3.17 -8.40
N VAL A 128 36.86 2.75 -7.63
CA VAL A 128 38.13 3.47 -7.56
C VAL A 128 38.80 3.24 -8.91
N LYS A 129 38.84 4.29 -9.75
CA LYS A 129 39.69 4.28 -10.94
C LYS A 129 41.13 4.35 -10.45
N LYS A 130 41.94 3.37 -10.85
CA LYS A 130 43.40 3.48 -10.85
C LYS A 130 43.82 4.39 -11.98
#